data_AF-A0A9E2GWR1-F1
#
_entry.id   AF-A0A9E2GWR1-F1
#
_cell.length_a   1.000
_cell.length_b   1.000
_cell.length_c   1.000
_cell.angle_alpha   90.00
_cell.angle_beta   90.00
_cell.angle_gamma   90.00
#
_symmetry.space_group_name_H-M   'P 1'
#
loop_
_entity.id
_entity.type
_entity.pdbx_description
1 polymer ?
#
loop_
_entity_poly.entity_id
_entity_poly.type
_entity_poly.pdbx_seq_one_letter_code
_entity_poly.pdbx_strand_id
1 'polypeptide(L)'
;PWNGHMCIYTTEDYTSAISDIWITYIYDWLIENNALAQFNHPGRENGVFDDLDFEPDVASNMFAIETGNKGNGNADGEFLPYYIQALDNGWHLAPTSNQDNHSLSMNSHRSVFWATELTRESLVQAIRDRRFYSSDDPDVEVMFRSGEAILGGTVSMGAPGTVEFQIKVVDNEPIQKLELITGGGQVAARLEPAPGTNRITWFPTVDVSGDSWFFLKVTSEDTLDGEGPVQIAVTAPIYFVF
;
A
#
# COMPACT_ATOMS: atom_id res chain seq x y z
N PRO A 1 -11.55 20.53 2.97
CA PRO A 1 -10.12 20.91 3.17
C PRO A 1 -9.46 21.01 1.79
N TRP A 2 -8.44 21.87 1.61
CA TRP A 2 -7.83 22.05 0.29
C TRP A 2 -6.85 20.93 -0.08
N ASN A 3 -6.02 20.50 0.89
CA ASN A 3 -4.94 19.55 0.65
C ASN A 3 -5.42 18.09 0.58
N GLY A 4 -6.30 17.66 1.48
CA GLY A 4 -6.80 16.28 1.49
C GLY A 4 -7.33 15.87 2.87
N HIS A 5 -7.53 14.57 3.07
CA HIS A 5 -7.91 13.97 4.36
C HIS A 5 -6.85 13.00 4.86
N MET A 6 -6.62 12.99 6.18
CA MET A 6 -5.74 12.02 6.82
C MET A 6 -6.41 11.44 8.05
N CYS A 7 -6.29 10.12 8.22
CA CYS A 7 -6.52 9.46 9.49
C CYS A 7 -5.22 9.45 10.29
N ILE A 8 -5.32 9.82 11.56
CA ILE A 8 -4.20 9.89 12.50
C ILE A 8 -4.42 8.88 13.62
N TYR A 9 -3.36 8.16 13.95
CA TYR A 9 -3.34 7.03 14.86
C TYR A 9 -2.29 7.24 15.96
N THR A 10 -2.33 6.35 16.94
CA THR A 10 -1.31 6.22 18.01
C THR A 10 -1.08 7.47 18.85
N THR A 11 -2.10 8.29 19.02
CA THR A 11 -2.08 9.50 19.86
C THR A 11 -3.33 9.58 20.73
N GLU A 12 -3.20 10.20 21.91
CA GLU A 12 -4.31 10.53 22.82
C GLU A 12 -4.74 12.00 22.69
N ASP A 13 -3.94 12.81 21.97
CA ASP A 13 -4.22 14.22 21.73
C ASP A 13 -4.92 14.42 20.37
N TYR A 14 -5.44 15.62 20.14
CA TYR A 14 -6.16 15.98 18.92
C TYR A 14 -5.78 17.37 18.41
N THR A 15 -5.96 17.58 17.12
CA THR A 15 -5.84 18.88 16.47
C THR A 15 -7.02 19.12 15.53
N SER A 16 -7.14 20.33 14.98
CA SER A 16 -8.26 20.75 14.14
C SER A 16 -7.79 21.33 12.82
N ALA A 17 -8.23 20.71 11.73
CA ALA A 17 -8.01 21.22 10.37
C ALA A 17 -8.83 22.50 10.05
N ILE A 18 -9.58 23.06 11.02
CA ILE A 18 -10.33 24.32 10.89
C ILE A 18 -9.46 25.52 11.27
N SER A 19 -8.58 25.37 12.27
CA SER A 19 -7.63 26.42 12.67
C SER A 19 -6.34 26.36 11.86
N ASP A 20 -5.91 25.15 11.51
CA ASP A 20 -4.58 24.88 10.96
C ASP A 20 -4.72 24.28 9.57
N ILE A 21 -4.96 25.15 8.58
CA ILE A 21 -5.38 24.76 7.23
C ILE A 21 -4.23 24.29 6.32
N TRP A 22 -2.98 24.48 6.75
CA TRP A 22 -1.80 24.13 5.96
C TRP A 22 -1.29 22.75 6.34
N ILE A 23 -0.87 21.98 5.33
CA ILE A 23 -0.40 20.61 5.55
C ILE A 23 0.86 20.55 6.43
N THR A 24 1.69 21.59 6.40
CA THR A 24 2.88 21.70 7.26
C THR A 24 2.53 21.73 8.74
N TYR A 25 1.43 22.38 9.15
CA TYR A 25 1.03 22.41 10.56
C TYR A 25 0.66 21.01 11.07
N ILE A 26 -0.02 20.22 10.24
CA ILE A 26 -0.36 18.85 10.64
C ILE A 26 0.89 17.96 10.64
N TYR A 27 1.85 18.18 9.75
CA TYR A 27 3.14 17.49 9.79
C TYR A 27 3.95 17.80 11.05
N ASP A 28 4.08 19.07 11.42
CA ASP A 28 4.71 19.48 12.69
C ASP A 28 4.01 18.81 13.88
N TRP A 29 2.68 18.82 13.89
CA TRP A 29 1.89 18.19 14.96
C TRP A 29 2.12 16.66 15.04
N LEU A 30 2.22 15.96 13.90
CA LEU A 30 2.52 14.53 13.86
C LEU A 30 3.89 14.23 14.48
N ILE A 31 4.89 15.05 14.16
CA ILE A 31 6.26 14.93 14.68
C ILE A 31 6.26 15.16 16.20
N GLU A 32 5.68 16.26 16.67
CA GLU A 32 5.63 16.63 18.09
C GLU A 32 4.93 15.58 18.95
N ASN A 33 3.91 14.92 18.41
CA ASN A 33 3.11 13.92 19.12
C ASN A 33 3.54 12.47 18.86
N ASN A 34 4.59 12.25 18.04
CA ASN A 34 5.00 10.92 17.57
C ASN A 34 3.81 10.10 17.02
N ALA A 35 2.88 10.78 16.35
CA ALA A 35 1.67 10.19 15.81
C ALA A 35 1.93 9.58 14.43
N LEU A 36 1.08 8.64 14.04
CA LEU A 36 1.15 7.95 12.74
C LEU A 36 -0.02 8.36 11.87
N ALA A 37 0.20 8.58 10.58
CA ALA A 37 -0.86 9.00 9.67
C ALA A 37 -0.81 8.30 8.31
N GLN A 38 -1.98 8.29 7.66
CA GLN A 38 -2.12 7.85 6.28
C GLN A 38 -2.77 8.94 5.42
N PHE A 39 -2.47 8.94 4.14
CA PHE A 39 -3.17 9.74 3.13
C PHE A 39 -4.45 9.01 2.71
N ASN A 40 -5.62 9.64 2.86
CA ASN A 40 -6.91 9.06 2.48
C ASN A 40 -7.38 9.61 1.13
N HIS A 41 -7.92 8.72 0.30
CA HIS A 41 -8.54 8.95 -1.01
C HIS A 41 -7.85 10.09 -1.80
N PRO A 42 -6.54 9.96 -2.08
CA PRO A 42 -5.76 11.02 -2.72
C PRO A 42 -6.37 11.42 -4.07
N GLY A 43 -6.27 12.71 -4.43
CA GLY A 43 -6.82 13.21 -5.68
C GLY A 43 -8.27 13.70 -5.62
N ARG A 44 -9.01 13.39 -4.55
CA ARG A 44 -10.37 13.91 -4.35
C ARG A 44 -10.38 15.42 -4.12
N GLU A 45 -9.42 15.92 -3.37
CA GLU A 45 -9.21 17.34 -3.09
C GLU A 45 -8.14 17.92 -4.03
N ASN A 46 -8.32 19.17 -4.46
CA ASN A 46 -7.47 19.80 -5.48
C ASN A 46 -5.98 19.87 -5.12
N GLY A 47 -5.64 19.94 -3.85
CA GLY A 47 -4.25 20.08 -3.41
C GLY A 47 -3.46 18.78 -3.40
N VAL A 48 -4.11 17.61 -3.41
CA VAL A 48 -3.47 16.28 -3.45
C VAL A 48 -2.28 16.17 -2.47
N PHE A 49 -2.47 16.65 -1.25
CA PHE A 49 -1.43 16.73 -0.23
C PHE A 49 -0.15 17.46 -0.69
N ASP A 50 -0.32 18.60 -1.36
CA ASP A 50 0.75 19.36 -2.03
C ASP A 50 1.43 18.53 -3.14
N ASP A 51 0.61 17.97 -4.04
CA ASP A 51 1.04 17.05 -5.10
C ASP A 51 1.88 15.85 -4.60
N LEU A 52 1.64 15.43 -3.36
CA LEU A 52 2.39 14.41 -2.64
C LEU A 52 3.90 14.71 -2.62
N ASP A 53 4.30 15.98 -2.56
CA ASP A 53 5.71 16.35 -2.43
C ASP A 53 6.33 15.69 -1.20
N PHE A 54 7.56 15.21 -1.33
CA PHE A 54 8.16 14.39 -0.30
C PHE A 54 8.74 15.23 0.82
N GLU A 55 8.22 15.02 2.04
CA GLU A 55 8.71 15.72 3.22
C GLU A 55 9.48 14.80 4.17
N PRO A 56 10.83 14.89 4.20
CA PRO A 56 11.67 13.94 4.92
C PRO A 56 11.48 13.99 6.43
N ASP A 57 11.17 15.16 7.00
CA ASP A 57 11.04 15.34 8.45
C ASP A 57 9.82 14.58 9.02
N VAL A 58 8.76 14.38 8.22
CA VAL A 58 7.53 13.67 8.61
C VAL A 58 7.45 12.25 8.02
N ALA A 59 8.40 11.85 7.16
CA ALA A 59 8.38 10.56 6.47
C ALA A 59 8.26 9.34 7.41
N SER A 60 8.79 9.43 8.63
CA SER A 60 8.68 8.35 9.62
C SER A 60 7.31 8.24 10.29
N ASN A 61 6.51 9.30 10.20
CA ASN A 61 5.14 9.41 10.73
C ASN A 61 4.09 8.99 9.68
N MET A 62 4.37 9.22 8.40
CA MET A 62 3.49 8.78 7.31
C MET A 62 3.76 7.32 6.98
N PHE A 63 2.74 6.46 7.08
CA PHE A 63 2.92 5.01 6.88
C PHE A 63 2.11 4.43 5.71
N ALA A 64 1.02 5.07 5.30
CA ALA A 64 0.15 4.51 4.26
C ALA A 64 -0.52 5.56 3.38
N ILE A 65 -1.02 5.08 2.25
CA ILE A 65 -1.87 5.81 1.31
C ILE A 65 -2.96 4.87 0.80
N GLU A 66 -4.18 5.37 0.70
CA GLU A 66 -5.27 4.57 0.16
C GLU A 66 -5.06 4.28 -1.32
N THR A 67 -5.17 3.01 -1.67
CA THR A 67 -5.28 2.52 -3.05
C THR A 67 -6.69 2.01 -3.36
N GLY A 68 -7.51 1.78 -2.32
CA GLY A 68 -8.93 1.48 -2.44
C GLY A 68 -9.77 2.29 -1.44
N ASN A 69 -10.91 2.78 -1.90
CA ASN A 69 -11.87 3.52 -1.05
C ASN A 69 -13.31 3.21 -1.47
N LYS A 70 -14.22 3.04 -0.51
CA LYS A 70 -15.65 2.74 -0.78
C LYS A 70 -15.81 1.53 -1.71
N GLY A 71 -16.70 1.63 -2.69
CA GLY A 71 -17.43 0.53 -3.31
C GLY A 71 -16.58 -0.49 -4.06
N ASN A 72 -15.71 -0.05 -4.98
CA ASN A 72 -14.97 -0.93 -5.89
C ASN A 72 -13.50 -1.13 -5.49
N GLY A 73 -13.09 -0.58 -4.34
CA GLY A 73 -11.75 -0.76 -3.80
C GLY A 73 -10.65 -0.36 -4.78
N ASN A 74 -9.65 -1.22 -4.93
CA ASN A 74 -8.52 -1.08 -5.85
C ASN A 74 -8.93 -1.33 -7.32
N ALA A 75 -10.04 -2.03 -7.57
CA ALA A 75 -10.49 -2.41 -8.91
C ALA A 75 -11.00 -1.23 -9.76
N ASP A 76 -11.37 -0.10 -9.15
CA ASP A 76 -11.68 1.12 -9.91
C ASP A 76 -10.43 1.78 -10.54
N GLY A 77 -9.25 1.50 -9.98
CA GLY A 77 -7.98 2.07 -10.40
C GLY A 77 -7.82 3.57 -10.14
N GLU A 78 -8.71 4.21 -9.38
CA GLU A 78 -8.72 5.66 -9.13
C GLU A 78 -7.47 6.09 -8.36
N PHE A 79 -7.12 5.35 -7.30
CA PHE A 79 -6.09 5.78 -6.36
C PHE A 79 -4.69 5.19 -6.60
N LEU A 80 -4.60 4.09 -7.37
CA LEU A 80 -3.32 3.44 -7.67
C LEU A 80 -2.27 4.39 -8.31
N PRO A 81 -2.63 5.32 -9.22
CA PRO A 81 -1.67 6.30 -9.74
C PRO A 81 -1.04 7.20 -8.66
N TYR A 82 -1.79 7.59 -7.63
CA TYR A 82 -1.27 8.42 -6.54
C TYR A 82 -0.34 7.65 -5.60
N TYR A 83 -0.58 6.34 -5.42
CA TYR A 83 0.37 5.49 -4.72
C TYR A 83 1.70 5.42 -5.46
N ILE A 84 1.67 5.20 -6.78
CA ILE A 84 2.87 5.21 -7.63
C ILE A 84 3.57 6.58 -7.54
N GLN A 85 2.83 7.69 -7.66
CA GLN A 85 3.36 9.05 -7.54
C GLN A 85 4.05 9.28 -6.18
N ALA A 86 3.42 8.90 -5.07
CA ALA A 86 4.01 9.07 -3.75
C ALA A 86 5.34 8.30 -3.62
N LEU A 87 5.37 7.05 -4.11
CA LEU A 87 6.59 6.24 -4.11
C LEU A 87 7.69 6.83 -5.01
N ASP A 88 7.32 7.36 -6.19
CA ASP A 88 8.24 8.03 -7.10
C ASP A 88 8.80 9.33 -6.51
N ASN A 89 8.01 10.06 -5.71
CA ASN A 89 8.45 11.28 -5.02
C ASN A 89 9.39 10.98 -3.85
N GLY A 90 9.48 9.73 -3.38
CA GLY A 90 10.38 9.30 -2.30
C GLY A 90 9.69 8.90 -1.01
N TRP A 91 8.35 8.94 -0.96
CA TRP A 91 7.62 8.44 0.20
C TRP A 91 7.78 6.93 0.34
N HIS A 92 7.96 6.46 1.58
CA HIS A 92 7.88 5.05 1.90
C HIS A 92 6.53 4.75 2.53
N LEU A 93 5.58 4.25 1.75
CA LEU A 93 4.18 4.04 2.17
C LEU A 93 3.70 2.62 1.86
N ALA A 94 2.76 2.15 2.65
CA ALA A 94 1.96 0.96 2.39
C ALA A 94 0.62 1.32 1.72
N PRO A 95 0.06 0.45 0.86
CA PRO A 95 -1.27 0.65 0.33
C PRO A 95 -2.32 0.22 1.35
N THR A 96 -3.43 0.96 1.42
CA THR A 96 -4.60 0.60 2.25
C THR A 96 -5.88 0.58 1.42
N SER A 97 -6.84 -0.25 1.83
CA SER A 97 -8.23 -0.17 1.39
C SER A 97 -9.11 0.11 2.61
N ASN A 98 -9.81 1.24 2.59
CA ASN A 98 -10.71 1.66 3.67
C ASN A 98 -12.11 1.92 3.13
N GLN A 99 -13.13 1.65 3.94
CA GLN A 99 -14.52 1.76 3.46
C GLN A 99 -15.06 3.20 3.44
N ASP A 100 -14.45 4.12 4.19
CA ASP A 100 -14.95 5.49 4.38
C ASP A 100 -16.45 5.50 4.74
N ASN A 101 -16.82 4.66 5.72
CA ASN A 101 -18.21 4.38 6.05
C ASN A 101 -18.92 5.60 6.64
N HIS A 102 -19.97 6.03 5.94
CA HIS A 102 -20.94 7.03 6.40
C HIS A 102 -22.32 6.42 6.68
N SER A 103 -22.41 5.10 6.66
CA SER A 103 -23.60 4.30 6.98
C SER A 103 -23.19 2.95 7.57
N LEU A 104 -24.16 2.12 7.95
CA LEU A 104 -23.91 0.77 8.50
C LEU A 104 -23.66 -0.31 7.43
N SER A 105 -23.41 0.10 6.18
CA SER A 105 -23.05 -0.81 5.08
C SER A 105 -21.55 -1.10 5.08
N MET A 106 -21.17 -2.32 4.70
CA MET A 106 -19.78 -2.77 4.59
C MET A 106 -19.61 -3.52 3.26
N ASN A 107 -18.39 -3.53 2.73
CA ASN A 107 -17.95 -4.34 1.58
C ASN A 107 -16.87 -5.35 1.99
N SER A 108 -16.33 -6.11 1.04
CA SER A 108 -15.33 -7.14 1.30
C SER A 108 -13.89 -6.62 1.37
N HIS A 109 -13.61 -5.40 0.92
CA HIS A 109 -12.25 -4.85 0.88
C HIS A 109 -11.58 -4.66 2.25
N ARG A 110 -10.28 -4.90 2.34
CA ARG A 110 -9.48 -4.86 3.58
C ARG A 110 -8.13 -4.19 3.38
N SER A 111 -7.65 -3.57 4.46
CA SER A 111 -6.22 -3.39 4.69
C SER A 111 -5.72 -4.55 5.53
N VAL A 112 -4.86 -5.39 4.97
CA VAL A 112 -4.35 -6.58 5.65
C VAL A 112 -3.02 -6.27 6.31
N PHE A 113 -2.92 -6.57 7.60
CA PHE A 113 -1.72 -6.37 8.41
C PHE A 113 -0.92 -7.67 8.48
N TRP A 114 0.37 -7.61 8.16
CA TRP A 114 1.30 -8.70 8.38
C TRP A 114 1.96 -8.54 9.75
N ALA A 115 1.31 -9.07 10.78
CA ALA A 115 1.75 -8.98 12.18
C ALA A 115 1.91 -10.37 12.81
N THR A 116 2.73 -10.47 13.85
CA THR A 116 2.99 -11.74 14.57
C THR A 116 1.82 -12.16 15.46
N GLU A 117 1.11 -11.20 16.05
CA GLU A 117 0.01 -11.42 16.97
C GLU A 117 -1.08 -10.35 16.79
N LEU A 118 -2.32 -10.68 17.18
CA LEU A 118 -3.44 -9.72 17.20
C LEU A 118 -3.43 -8.91 18.51
N THR A 119 -2.41 -8.08 18.67
CA THR A 119 -2.25 -7.15 19.81
C THR A 119 -2.03 -5.73 19.32
N ARG A 120 -2.35 -4.72 20.13
CA ARG A 120 -2.14 -3.31 19.75
C ARG A 120 -0.67 -3.05 19.41
N GLU A 121 0.23 -3.61 20.20
CA GLU A 121 1.68 -3.46 20.06
C GLU A 121 2.16 -4.06 18.73
N SER A 122 1.73 -5.28 18.41
CA SER A 122 2.09 -5.95 17.15
C SER A 122 1.53 -5.23 15.92
N LEU A 123 0.31 -4.70 16.01
CA LEU A 123 -0.31 -3.94 14.92
C LEU A 123 0.38 -2.58 14.73
N VAL A 124 0.74 -1.88 15.82
CA VAL A 124 1.51 -0.62 15.73
C VAL A 124 2.91 -0.88 15.17
N GLN A 125 3.54 -1.99 15.51
CA GLN A 125 4.81 -2.37 14.90
C GLN A 125 4.66 -2.63 13.40
N ALA A 126 3.62 -3.34 12.98
CA ALA A 126 3.31 -3.52 11.55
C ALA A 126 3.07 -2.18 10.84
N ILE A 127 2.41 -1.21 11.48
CA ILE A 127 2.27 0.18 11.01
C ILE A 127 3.64 0.82 10.76
N ARG A 128 4.52 0.81 11.77
CA ARG A 128 5.86 1.43 11.68
C ARG A 128 6.73 0.80 10.58
N ASP A 129 6.59 -0.51 10.41
CA ASP A 129 7.33 -1.31 9.42
C ASP A 129 6.65 -1.37 8.05
N ARG A 130 5.49 -0.72 7.86
CA ARG A 130 4.68 -0.73 6.63
C ARG A 130 4.36 -2.15 6.13
N ARG A 131 4.10 -3.06 7.06
CA ARG A 131 3.83 -4.48 6.80
C ARG A 131 2.36 -4.69 6.40
N PHE A 132 1.98 -4.21 5.22
CA PHE A 132 0.60 -4.24 4.72
C PHE A 132 0.47 -4.72 3.29
N TYR A 133 -0.75 -5.13 2.96
CA TYR A 133 -1.27 -5.04 1.61
C TYR A 133 -2.74 -4.60 1.64
N SER A 134 -3.16 -3.94 0.58
CA SER A 134 -4.54 -3.57 0.29
C SER A 134 -5.18 -4.69 -0.54
N SER A 135 -6.43 -5.04 -0.27
CA SER A 135 -7.14 -6.08 -1.02
C SER A 135 -8.61 -5.74 -1.18
N ASP A 136 -9.15 -6.02 -2.37
CA ASP A 136 -10.59 -6.03 -2.60
C ASP A 136 -11.23 -7.32 -2.13
N ASP A 137 -10.44 -8.39 -2.12
CA ASP A 137 -10.81 -9.74 -1.72
C ASP A 137 -10.53 -9.94 -0.21
N PRO A 138 -11.51 -10.44 0.57
CA PRO A 138 -11.41 -10.60 2.01
C PRO A 138 -10.52 -11.78 2.47
N ASP A 139 -10.18 -12.72 1.59
CA ASP A 139 -9.46 -13.95 1.94
C ASP A 139 -8.22 -14.28 1.09
N VAL A 140 -7.87 -13.46 0.10
CA VAL A 140 -6.55 -13.55 -0.55
C VAL A 140 -5.40 -13.36 0.45
N GLU A 141 -4.51 -14.35 0.47
CA GLU A 141 -3.28 -14.36 1.25
C GLU A 141 -2.07 -14.09 0.35
N VAL A 142 -1.33 -13.01 0.64
CA VAL A 142 -0.16 -12.62 -0.14
C VAL A 142 1.11 -12.63 0.71
N MET A 143 2.11 -13.42 0.30
CA MET A 143 3.49 -13.32 0.77
C MET A 143 4.37 -12.72 -0.32
N PHE A 144 5.08 -11.64 0.01
CA PHE A 144 5.93 -10.89 -0.89
C PHE A 144 7.28 -10.58 -0.21
N ARG A 145 8.36 -11.12 -0.77
CA ARG A 145 9.69 -11.14 -0.16
C ARG A 145 10.80 -10.97 -1.21
N SER A 146 11.93 -10.37 -0.82
CA SER A 146 13.22 -10.47 -1.53
C SER A 146 14.36 -10.42 -0.51
N GLY A 147 15.30 -11.37 -0.57
CA GLY A 147 16.31 -11.53 0.48
C GLY A 147 15.65 -11.76 1.85
N GLU A 148 15.98 -10.95 2.85
CA GLU A 148 15.29 -10.94 4.16
C GLU A 148 14.19 -9.87 4.26
N ALA A 149 14.04 -9.02 3.24
CA ALA A 149 13.00 -7.99 3.22
C ALA A 149 11.65 -8.59 2.82
N ILE A 150 10.62 -8.18 3.54
CA ILE A 150 9.20 -8.44 3.22
C ILE A 150 8.48 -7.09 3.09
N LEU A 151 7.25 -7.06 2.57
CA LEU A 151 6.27 -5.95 2.60
C LEU A 151 6.69 -4.64 3.31
N GLY A 152 7.17 -3.62 2.61
CA GLY A 152 7.60 -2.35 3.20
C GLY A 152 9.07 -2.31 3.66
N GLY A 153 9.80 -3.42 3.48
CA GLY A 153 11.20 -3.59 3.89
C GLY A 153 12.20 -3.13 2.83
N THR A 154 13.45 -3.04 3.25
CA THR A 154 14.54 -2.54 2.41
C THR A 154 15.64 -3.59 2.26
N VAL A 155 16.19 -3.69 1.05
CA VAL A 155 17.38 -4.46 0.70
C VAL A 155 18.51 -3.48 0.37
N SER A 156 19.61 -3.54 1.12
CA SER A 156 20.82 -2.75 0.80
C SER A 156 21.63 -3.45 -0.28
N MET A 157 21.94 -2.73 -1.34
CA MET A 157 22.66 -3.17 -2.53
C MET A 157 24.07 -2.59 -2.54
N GLY A 158 25.11 -3.42 -2.66
CA GLY A 158 26.50 -2.93 -2.75
C GLY A 158 26.93 -2.51 -4.16
N ALA A 159 26.21 -2.94 -5.19
CA ALA A 159 26.46 -2.66 -6.60
C ALA A 159 25.24 -3.09 -7.44
N PRO A 160 25.07 -2.58 -8.68
CA PRO A 160 23.99 -3.00 -9.55
C PRO A 160 23.97 -4.52 -9.77
N GLY A 161 22.79 -5.11 -9.87
CA GLY A 161 22.66 -6.54 -10.06
C GLY A 161 21.23 -7.05 -10.14
N THR A 162 21.11 -8.34 -10.45
CA THR A 162 19.83 -9.04 -10.50
C THR A 162 19.39 -9.45 -9.10
N VAL A 163 18.14 -9.14 -8.76
CA VAL A 163 17.50 -9.55 -7.49
C VAL A 163 16.35 -10.52 -7.80
N GLU A 164 16.12 -11.46 -6.88
CA GLU A 164 15.01 -12.41 -6.97
C GLU A 164 13.95 -12.06 -5.93
N PHE A 165 12.67 -12.14 -6.32
CA PHE A 165 11.55 -12.11 -5.39
C PHE A 165 11.05 -13.52 -5.12
N GLN A 166 10.52 -13.73 -3.92
CA GLN A 166 9.74 -14.91 -3.58
C GLN A 166 8.30 -14.46 -3.32
N ILE A 167 7.39 -14.96 -4.15
CA ILE A 167 5.98 -14.56 -4.13
C ILE A 167 5.12 -15.80 -3.94
N LYS A 168 4.18 -15.74 -2.99
CA LYS A 168 3.14 -16.76 -2.84
C LYS A 168 1.80 -16.07 -2.69
N VAL A 169 0.84 -16.50 -3.51
CA VAL A 169 -0.55 -16.04 -3.45
C VAL A 169 -1.44 -17.26 -3.29
N VAL A 170 -2.35 -17.21 -2.33
CA VAL A 170 -3.37 -18.23 -2.08
C VAL A 170 -4.70 -17.52 -1.97
N ASP A 171 -5.69 -18.08 -2.65
CA ASP A 171 -7.01 -17.49 -2.80
C ASP A 171 -8.03 -18.64 -2.88
N ASN A 172 -9.30 -18.40 -2.53
CA ASN A 172 -10.39 -19.33 -2.83
C ASN A 172 -10.94 -19.11 -4.26
N GLU A 173 -10.62 -17.97 -4.88
CA GLU A 173 -11.00 -17.55 -6.22
C GLU A 173 -9.87 -17.72 -7.25
N PRO A 174 -10.20 -17.83 -8.55
CA PRO A 174 -9.19 -17.93 -9.59
C PRO A 174 -8.33 -16.68 -9.71
N ILE A 175 -7.03 -16.84 -9.50
CA ILE A 175 -6.01 -15.82 -9.75
C ILE A 175 -5.76 -15.72 -11.25
N GLN A 176 -5.93 -14.52 -11.81
CA GLN A 176 -5.76 -14.26 -13.25
C GLN A 176 -4.37 -13.76 -13.61
N LYS A 177 -3.73 -12.98 -12.72
CA LYS A 177 -2.49 -12.29 -13.05
C LYS A 177 -1.73 -11.81 -11.82
N LEU A 178 -0.40 -11.94 -11.87
CA LEU A 178 0.54 -11.28 -10.95
C LEU A 178 1.43 -10.32 -11.75
N GLU A 179 1.57 -9.09 -11.27
CA GLU A 179 2.42 -8.06 -11.86
C GLU A 179 3.34 -7.46 -10.79
N LEU A 180 4.64 -7.50 -11.03
CA LEU A 180 5.62 -6.77 -10.24
C LEU A 180 5.76 -5.36 -10.83
N ILE A 181 5.35 -4.34 -10.07
CA ILE A 181 5.32 -2.95 -10.51
C ILE A 181 6.46 -2.16 -9.88
N THR A 182 7.08 -1.27 -10.64
CA THR A 182 8.15 -0.36 -10.19
C THR A 182 7.90 1.08 -10.68
N GLY A 183 8.90 1.94 -10.52
CA GLY A 183 8.85 3.38 -10.77
C GLY A 183 8.12 3.78 -12.06
N GLY A 184 7.31 4.84 -11.98
CA GLY A 184 6.44 5.28 -13.07
C GLY A 184 5.37 4.26 -13.48
N GLY A 185 5.04 3.31 -12.60
CA GLY A 185 4.01 2.29 -12.82
C GLY A 185 4.39 1.21 -13.83
N GLN A 186 5.68 1.02 -14.11
CA GLN A 186 6.15 0.04 -15.08
C GLN A 186 6.02 -1.40 -14.56
N VAL A 187 5.61 -2.33 -15.43
CA VAL A 187 5.56 -3.76 -15.13
C VAL A 187 6.95 -4.36 -15.35
N ALA A 188 7.67 -4.64 -14.27
CA ALA A 188 9.01 -5.21 -14.31
C ALA A 188 8.99 -6.73 -14.59
N ALA A 189 7.95 -7.43 -14.10
CA ALA A 189 7.72 -8.84 -14.37
C ALA A 189 6.22 -9.15 -14.32
N ARG A 190 5.78 -10.19 -15.04
CA ARG A 190 4.38 -10.62 -15.09
C ARG A 190 4.27 -12.14 -15.14
N LEU A 191 3.23 -12.67 -14.51
CA LEU A 191 2.81 -14.06 -14.62
C LEU A 191 1.30 -14.13 -14.87
N GLU A 192 0.90 -14.92 -15.85
CA GLU A 192 -0.49 -15.33 -16.10
C GLU A 192 -0.58 -16.84 -15.90
N PRO A 193 -1.19 -17.32 -14.80
CA PRO A 193 -1.33 -18.74 -14.54
C PRO A 193 -2.39 -19.39 -15.46
N ALA A 194 -2.48 -20.71 -15.41
CA ALA A 194 -3.56 -21.42 -16.09
C ALA A 194 -4.94 -21.06 -15.47
N PRO A 195 -6.03 -21.04 -16.25
CA PRO A 195 -7.36 -20.75 -15.73
C PRO A 195 -7.75 -21.64 -14.53
N GLY A 196 -8.41 -21.05 -13.53
CA GLY A 196 -8.82 -21.75 -12.30
C GLY A 196 -7.68 -21.96 -11.29
N THR A 197 -6.50 -21.37 -11.49
CA THR A 197 -5.40 -21.44 -10.52
C THR A 197 -5.69 -20.54 -9.32
N ASN A 198 -5.66 -21.12 -8.13
CA ASN A 198 -5.98 -20.47 -6.85
C ASN A 198 -4.81 -20.55 -5.84
N ARG A 199 -3.66 -21.11 -6.26
CA ARG A 199 -2.42 -21.15 -5.48
C ARG A 199 -1.23 -20.98 -6.41
N ILE A 200 -0.41 -19.96 -6.14
CA ILE A 200 0.76 -19.63 -6.96
C ILE A 200 1.98 -19.51 -6.07
N THR A 201 3.11 -20.00 -6.56
CA THR A 201 4.44 -19.63 -6.08
C THR A 201 5.26 -19.19 -7.28
N TRP A 202 5.83 -18.00 -7.21
CA TRP A 202 6.52 -17.35 -8.33
C TRP A 202 7.82 -16.72 -7.85
N PHE A 203 8.87 -16.84 -8.67
CA PHE A 203 10.22 -16.36 -8.38
C PHE A 203 10.74 -15.47 -9.52
N PRO A 204 10.19 -14.26 -9.72
CA PRO A 204 10.70 -13.37 -10.76
C PRO A 204 12.06 -12.81 -10.36
N THR A 205 12.90 -12.60 -11.37
CA THR A 205 14.15 -11.87 -11.25
C THR A 205 14.06 -10.57 -12.03
N VAL A 206 14.65 -9.50 -11.49
CA VAL A 206 14.71 -8.17 -12.13
C VAL A 206 16.10 -7.58 -11.92
N ASP A 207 16.57 -6.80 -12.89
CA ASP A 207 17.82 -6.06 -12.77
C ASP A 207 17.59 -4.72 -12.07
N VAL A 208 18.35 -4.45 -11.01
CA VAL A 208 18.31 -3.20 -10.24
C VAL A 208 19.64 -2.48 -10.40
N SER A 209 19.58 -1.22 -10.84
CA SER A 209 20.77 -0.42 -11.17
C SER A 209 20.93 0.88 -10.38
N GLY A 210 19.94 1.22 -9.56
CA GLY A 210 19.94 2.36 -8.64
C GLY A 210 18.77 2.20 -7.66
N ASP A 211 18.58 3.18 -6.79
CA ASP A 211 17.48 3.15 -5.82
C ASP A 211 16.15 2.90 -6.53
N SER A 212 15.38 1.95 -6.02
CA SER A 212 14.16 1.45 -6.68
C SER A 212 13.22 0.85 -5.67
N TRP A 213 11.94 0.83 -6.00
CA TRP A 213 10.91 0.12 -5.24
C TRP A 213 10.15 -0.84 -6.15
N PHE A 214 9.64 -1.92 -5.56
CA PHE A 214 8.79 -2.87 -6.27
C PHE A 214 7.63 -3.30 -5.38
N PHE A 215 6.40 -3.22 -5.86
CA PHE A 215 5.25 -3.84 -5.21
C PHE A 215 4.59 -4.88 -6.11
N LEU A 216 3.86 -5.82 -5.51
CA LEU A 216 3.07 -6.80 -6.23
C LEU A 216 1.64 -6.31 -6.38
N LYS A 217 1.12 -6.39 -7.61
CA LYS A 217 -0.30 -6.32 -7.92
C LYS A 217 -0.81 -7.70 -8.30
N VAL A 218 -1.86 -8.16 -7.65
CA VAL A 218 -2.58 -9.40 -7.93
C VAL A 218 -3.93 -9.04 -8.53
N THR A 219 -4.37 -9.80 -9.54
CA THR A 219 -5.73 -9.73 -10.10
C THR A 219 -6.36 -11.10 -10.01
N SER A 220 -7.48 -11.19 -9.30
CA SER A 220 -8.31 -12.39 -9.16
C SER A 220 -9.69 -12.16 -9.79
N GLU A 221 -10.39 -13.25 -10.13
CA GLU A 221 -11.81 -13.22 -10.49
C GLU A 221 -12.67 -12.98 -9.25
N ASP A 222 -13.69 -12.14 -9.37
CA ASP A 222 -14.72 -12.01 -8.34
C ASP A 222 -15.93 -12.88 -8.71
N THR A 223 -15.95 -14.09 -8.15
CA THR A 223 -16.99 -15.11 -8.32
C THR A 223 -17.84 -15.34 -7.06
N LEU A 224 -17.39 -14.86 -5.90
CA LEU A 224 -17.98 -15.15 -4.59
C LEU A 224 -18.48 -13.90 -3.83
N ASP A 225 -17.94 -12.70 -4.13
CA ASP A 225 -18.28 -11.48 -3.38
C ASP A 225 -19.30 -10.59 -4.11
N GLY A 226 -19.27 -10.58 -5.45
CA GLY A 226 -20.26 -9.89 -6.28
C GLY A 226 -20.14 -8.36 -6.27
N GLU A 227 -18.92 -7.86 -6.08
CA GLU A 227 -18.58 -6.42 -6.03
C GLU A 227 -18.02 -5.92 -7.38
N GLY A 228 -17.60 -6.82 -8.26
CA GLY A 228 -17.11 -6.51 -9.59
C GLY A 228 -16.85 -7.75 -10.45
N PRO A 229 -16.18 -7.58 -11.61
CA PRO A 229 -15.72 -8.71 -12.41
C PRO A 229 -14.35 -9.24 -11.96
N VAL A 230 -13.61 -8.47 -11.16
CA VAL A 230 -12.26 -8.78 -10.66
C VAL A 230 -12.07 -8.15 -9.28
N GLN A 231 -11.20 -8.77 -8.47
CA GLN A 231 -10.64 -8.17 -7.26
C GLN A 231 -9.15 -7.88 -7.47
N ILE A 232 -8.65 -6.81 -6.86
CA ILE A 232 -7.25 -6.42 -6.90
C ILE A 232 -6.67 -6.43 -5.49
N ALA A 233 -5.47 -7.01 -5.34
CA ALA A 233 -4.63 -6.81 -4.17
C ALA A 233 -3.31 -6.13 -4.54
N VAL A 234 -2.85 -5.20 -3.70
CA VAL A 234 -1.63 -4.42 -3.89
C VAL A 234 -0.80 -4.46 -2.61
N THR A 235 0.48 -4.80 -2.71
CA THR A 235 1.35 -4.90 -1.53
C THR A 235 2.08 -3.61 -1.20
N ALA A 236 2.54 -3.47 0.06
CA ALA A 236 3.63 -2.55 0.36
C ALA A 236 4.88 -2.90 -0.46
N PRO A 237 5.71 -1.92 -0.87
CA PRO A 237 6.85 -2.18 -1.75
C PRO A 237 8.01 -2.79 -0.97
N ILE A 238 8.89 -3.49 -1.67
CA ILE A 238 10.26 -3.72 -1.19
C ILE A 238 11.15 -2.70 -1.87
N TYR A 239 11.96 -2.00 -1.08
CA TYR A 239 12.88 -0.97 -1.51
C TYR A 239 14.28 -1.56 -1.68
N PHE A 240 14.99 -1.17 -2.73
CA PHE A 240 16.38 -1.48 -2.98
C PHE A 240 17.16 -0.18 -2.96
N VAL A 241 18.17 -0.09 -2.09
CA VAL A 241 18.93 1.15 -1.86
C VAL A 241 20.42 0.88 -1.93
N PHE A 242 21.19 1.83 -2.46
CA PHE A 242 22.64 1.70 -2.70
C PHE A 242 23.52 2.44 -1.69
#